data_AF-A0A7X3Y8Y6-F1
#
_entry.id   AF-A0A7X3Y8Y6-F1
#
_cell.length_a   1.000
_cell.length_b   1.000
_cell.length_c   1.000
_cell.angle_alpha   90.00
_cell.angle_beta   90.00
_cell.angle_gamma   90.00
#
_symmetry.space_group_name_H-M   'P 1'
#
loop_
_entity.id
_entity.type
_entity.pdbx_description
1 polymer ?
#
loop_
_entity_poly.entity_id
_entity_poly.type
_entity_poly.pdbx_seq_one_letter_code
_entity_poly.pdbx_strand_id
1 'polypeptide(L)'
;WGYTIGRVGLAGSVMTAIAFGIIVDDTIHFLTKYLRARREGLDAPDAVRSTFRSVGRALWTTTAVLSLGFLVFASSGFEISWSLGLMVAITLGFALLADFLLLPPLLMAIDRRRP
;
A
#
# COMPACT_ATOMS: atom_id res chain seq x y z
N TRP A 1 -5.85 -3.06 -16.74
CA TRP A 1 -5.14 -4.04 -17.58
C TRP A 1 -6.06 -4.82 -18.51
N GLY A 2 -7.06 -5.59 -18.05
CA GLY A 2 -8.06 -6.18 -18.96
C GLY A 2 -8.71 -5.14 -19.90
N TYR A 3 -8.97 -3.94 -19.37
CA TYR A 3 -9.52 -2.80 -20.12
C TYR A 3 -8.54 -2.05 -21.04
N THR A 4 -7.22 -2.23 -20.88
CA THR A 4 -6.19 -1.38 -21.53
C THR A 4 -5.26 -2.13 -22.51
N ILE A 5 -5.13 -3.47 -22.45
CA ILE A 5 -4.47 -4.29 -23.53
C ILE A 5 -5.35 -5.42 -24.05
N GLY A 6 -6.55 -5.62 -23.50
CA GLY A 6 -7.45 -6.68 -23.95
C GLY A 6 -6.95 -8.11 -23.69
N ARG A 7 -5.85 -8.31 -22.96
CA ARG A 7 -5.32 -9.64 -22.59
C ARG A 7 -4.86 -9.67 -21.14
N VAL A 8 -5.45 -10.55 -20.33
CA VAL A 8 -4.93 -10.89 -18.99
C VAL A 8 -3.99 -12.08 -19.15
N GLY A 9 -2.72 -11.79 -19.47
CA GLY A 9 -1.66 -12.80 -19.57
C GLY A 9 -1.00 -13.09 -18.22
N LEU A 10 -0.01 -14.01 -18.20
CA LEU A 10 0.77 -14.38 -17.01
C LEU A 10 1.35 -13.16 -16.27
N ALA A 11 1.80 -12.15 -17.02
CA ALA A 11 2.33 -10.89 -16.49
C ALA A 11 1.31 -10.18 -15.56
N GLY A 12 0.03 -10.16 -15.92
CA GLY A 12 -1.02 -9.53 -15.10
C GLY A 12 -1.27 -10.28 -13.79
N SER A 13 -1.24 -11.61 -13.82
CA SER A 13 -1.42 -12.45 -12.62
C SER A 13 -0.26 -12.29 -11.65
N VAL A 14 0.97 -12.31 -12.16
CA VAL A 14 2.18 -12.11 -11.34
C VAL A 14 2.18 -10.71 -10.72
N MET A 15 1.84 -9.69 -11.50
CA MET A 15 1.72 -8.31 -11.01
C MET A 15 0.70 -8.20 -9.87
N THR A 16 -0.48 -8.82 -10.05
CA THR A 16 -1.53 -8.81 -9.04
C THR A 16 -1.07 -9.48 -7.74
N ALA A 17 -0.37 -10.62 -7.82
CA ALA A 17 0.17 -11.30 -6.66
C ALA A 17 1.22 -10.45 -5.91
N ILE A 18 2.14 -9.79 -6.64
CA ILE A 18 3.14 -8.90 -6.06
C ILE A 18 2.45 -7.70 -5.40
N ALA A 19 1.51 -7.04 -6.09
CA ALA A 19 0.80 -5.89 -5.57
C ALA A 19 0.03 -6.22 -4.29
N PHE A 20 -0.69 -7.35 -4.25
CA PHE A 20 -1.35 -7.80 -3.03
C PHE A 20 -0.37 -8.04 -1.88
N GLY A 21 0.79 -8.64 -2.13
CA GLY A 21 1.81 -8.85 -1.10
C GLY A 21 2.28 -7.55 -0.46
N ILE A 22 2.54 -6.53 -1.27
CA ILE A 22 3.01 -5.23 -0.78
C ILE A 22 1.91 -4.49 -0.02
N ILE A 23 0.70 -4.41 -0.59
CA ILE A 23 -0.44 -3.71 0.02
C ILE A 23 -0.81 -4.31 1.38
N VAL A 24 -0.81 -5.65 1.47
CA VAL A 24 -1.13 -6.36 2.72
C VAL A 24 -0.03 -6.13 3.76
N ASP A 25 1.24 -6.10 3.37
CA ASP A 25 2.36 -5.82 4.29
C ASP A 25 2.25 -4.40 4.88
N ASP A 26 2.02 -3.39 4.04
CA ASP A 26 1.84 -1.99 4.45
C ASP A 26 0.67 -1.84 5.45
N THR A 27 -0.45 -2.52 5.17
CA THR A 27 -1.62 -2.55 6.07
C THR A 27 -1.30 -3.23 7.40
N ILE A 28 -0.62 -4.38 7.39
CA ILE A 28 -0.26 -5.12 8.61
C ILE A 28 0.70 -4.29 9.46
N HIS A 29 1.68 -3.64 8.84
CA HIS A 29 2.64 -2.79 9.52
C HIS A 29 1.95 -1.62 10.23
N PHE A 30 1.00 -0.97 9.55
CA PHE A 30 0.18 0.09 10.14
C PHE A 30 -0.70 -0.43 11.29
N LEU A 31 -1.44 -1.52 11.06
CA LEU A 31 -2.37 -2.08 12.04
C LEU A 31 -1.66 -2.53 13.32
N THR A 32 -0.48 -3.14 13.20
CA THR A 32 0.31 -3.59 14.34
C THR A 32 0.70 -2.43 15.25
N LYS A 33 1.10 -1.29 14.67
CA LYS A 33 1.42 -0.06 15.40
C LYS A 33 0.19 0.60 15.98
N TYR A 34 -0.94 0.62 15.27
CA TYR A 34 -2.21 1.09 15.79
C TYR A 34 -2.68 0.28 17.01
N LEU A 35 -2.65 -1.05 16.93
CA LEU A 35 -3.03 -1.93 18.03
C LEU A 35 -2.11 -1.76 19.24
N ARG A 36 -0.81 -1.51 19.00
CA ARG A 36 0.13 -1.18 20.07
C ARG A 36 -0.22 0.15 20.73
N ALA A 37 -0.52 1.19 19.95
CA ALA A 37 -0.94 2.48 20.47
C ALA A 37 -2.25 2.39 21.29
N ARG A 38 -3.24 1.59 20.84
CA ARG A 38 -4.46 1.30 21.62
C ARG A 38 -4.15 0.56 22.93
N ARG A 39 -3.22 -0.41 22.92
CA ARG A 39 -2.77 -1.13 24.14
C ARG A 39 -2.01 -0.23 25.12
N GLU A 40 -1.34 0.81 24.62
CA GLU A 40 -0.68 1.83 25.44
C GLU A 40 -1.68 2.85 26.02
N GLY A 41 -2.99 2.67 25.79
CA GLY A 41 -4.07 3.44 26.41
C GLY A 41 -4.52 4.67 25.61
N LEU A 42 -4.04 4.86 24.38
CA LEU A 42 -4.47 5.97 23.52
C LEU A 42 -5.89 5.73 23.00
N ASP A 43 -6.70 6.79 22.96
CA ASP A 43 -8.01 6.77 22.30
C ASP A 43 -7.87 6.56 20.79
N ALA A 44 -8.89 6.00 20.14
CA ALA A 44 -8.88 5.68 18.70
C ALA A 44 -8.32 6.81 17.79
N PRO A 45 -8.80 8.07 17.88
CA PRO A 45 -8.24 9.17 17.10
C PRO A 45 -6.75 9.44 17.39
N ASP A 46 -6.33 9.37 18.65
CA ASP A 46 -4.95 9.63 19.05
C ASP A 46 -4.00 8.49 18.66
N ALA A 47 -4.49 7.24 18.74
CA ALA A 47 -3.79 6.05 18.27
C ALA A 47 -3.57 6.09 16.76
N VAL A 48 -4.59 6.49 15.97
CA VAL A 48 -4.46 6.71 14.52
C VAL A 48 -3.41 7.80 14.25
N ARG A 49 -3.49 8.95 14.92
CA ARG A 49 -2.57 10.07 14.69
C ARG A 49 -1.13 9.72 15.04
N SER A 50 -0.91 9.03 16.16
CA SER A 50 0.40 8.55 16.60
C SER A 50 0.98 7.52 15.62
N THR A 51 0.15 6.58 15.16
CA THR A 51 0.53 5.57 14.17
C THR A 51 0.89 6.24 12.85
N PHE A 52 0.10 7.19 12.38
CA PHE A 52 0.38 7.91 11.13
C PHE A 52 1.70 8.68 11.20
N ARG A 53 2.02 9.29 12.36
CA ARG A 53 3.25 10.05 12.54
C ARG A 53 4.51 9.17 12.59
N SER A 54 4.38 7.94 13.09
CA SER A 54 5.50 6.99 13.16
C SER A 54 5.64 6.15 11.89
N VAL A 55 4.54 5.57 11.42
CA VAL A 55 4.49 4.62 10.30
C VAL A 55 4.35 5.32 8.95
N GLY A 56 3.65 6.46 8.88
CA GLY A 56 3.41 7.15 7.61
C GLY A 56 4.70 7.55 6.90
N ARG A 57 5.77 7.90 7.65
CA ARG A 57 7.07 8.18 7.05
C ARG A 57 7.74 6.93 6.48
N ALA A 58 7.58 5.79 7.16
CA ALA A 58 8.12 4.51 6.69
C ALA A 58 7.41 4.05 5.41
N LEU A 59 6.08 4.07 5.40
CA LEU A 59 5.25 3.76 4.22
C LEU A 59 5.61 4.64 3.02
N TRP A 60 5.74 5.95 3.23
CA TRP A 60 6.14 6.87 2.15
C TRP A 60 7.51 6.49 1.56
N THR A 61 8.48 6.16 2.41
CA THR A 61 9.82 5.78 1.94
C THR A 61 9.82 4.44 1.19
N THR A 62 9.10 3.43 1.68
CA THR A 62 9.05 2.12 1.02
C THR A 62 8.34 2.22 -0.33
N THR A 63 7.20 2.91 -0.40
CA THR A 63 6.50 3.14 -1.66
C THR A 63 7.35 3.92 -2.65
N ALA A 64 8.09 4.95 -2.21
CA ALA A 64 8.96 5.74 -3.08
C ALA A 64 10.11 4.89 -3.64
N VAL A 65 10.78 4.11 -2.79
CA VAL A 65 11.88 3.22 -3.21
C VAL A 65 11.37 2.14 -4.17
N LEU A 66 10.24 1.50 -3.88
CA LEU A 66 9.63 0.50 -4.75
C LEU A 66 9.20 1.11 -6.09
N SER A 67 8.50 2.25 -6.06
CA SER A 67 8.03 2.92 -7.28
C SER A 67 9.20 3.32 -8.19
N LEU A 68 10.26 3.89 -7.62
CA LEU A 68 11.48 4.21 -8.37
C LEU A 68 12.18 2.95 -8.89
N GLY A 69 12.26 1.88 -8.09
CA GLY A 69 12.81 0.60 -8.51
C GLY A 69 12.06 0.00 -9.71
N PHE A 70 10.73 0.04 -9.68
CA PHE A 70 9.89 -0.42 -10.78
C PHE A 70 9.94 0.50 -12.01
N LEU A 71 10.17 1.80 -11.84
CA LEU A 71 10.41 2.73 -12.95
C LEU A 71 11.76 2.45 -13.64
N VAL A 72 12.82 2.18 -12.86
CA VAL A 72 14.11 1.75 -13.41
C VAL A 72 13.98 0.39 -14.11
N PHE A 73 13.23 -0.54 -13.51
CA PHE A 73 12.91 -1.83 -14.13
C PHE A 73 12.16 -1.67 -15.44
N ALA A 74 11.21 -0.73 -15.51
CA ALA A 74 10.52 -0.40 -16.75
C ALA A 74 11.49 0.08 -17.85
N SER A 75 12.52 0.85 -17.47
CA SER A 75 13.53 1.39 -18.39
C SER A 75 14.51 0.34 -18.95
N SER A 76 14.42 -0.94 -18.59
CA SER A 76 15.40 -1.98 -18.98
C SER A 76 15.34 -2.40 -20.46
N GLY A 77 14.47 -1.80 -21.28
CA GLY A 77 14.38 -2.05 -22.73
C GLY A 77 13.57 -3.28 -23.16
N PHE A 78 13.01 -4.06 -22.22
CA PHE A 78 12.08 -5.16 -22.51
C PHE A 78 10.63 -4.69 -22.42
N GLU A 79 9.82 -5.01 -23.44
CA GLU A 79 8.41 -4.58 -23.53
C GLU A 79 7.56 -5.08 -22.34
N ILE A 80 7.84 -6.30 -21.88
CA ILE A 80 7.21 -6.89 -20.70
C ILE A 80 7.61 -6.12 -19.43
N SER A 81 8.89 -5.80 -19.27
CA SER A 81 9.39 -5.04 -18.11
C SER A 81 8.82 -3.63 -18.05
N TRP A 82 8.70 -2.96 -19.20
CA TRP A 82 8.10 -1.63 -19.30
C TRP A 82 6.65 -1.61 -18.79
N SER A 83 5.80 -2.48 -19.35
CA SER A 83 4.39 -2.52 -18.99
C SER A 83 4.17 -2.91 -17.52
N LEU A 84 4.94 -3.89 -17.02
CA LEU A 84 4.87 -4.35 -15.64
C LEU A 84 5.36 -3.29 -14.65
N GLY A 85 6.52 -2.70 -14.90
CA GLY A 85 7.12 -1.71 -14.00
C GLY A 85 6.24 -0.46 -13.87
N LEU A 86 5.72 0.05 -14.99
CA LEU A 86 4.84 1.21 -14.98
C LEU A 86 3.54 0.93 -14.20
N MET A 87 2.95 -0.25 -14.39
CA MET A 87 1.74 -0.65 -13.67
C MET A 87 1.94 -0.77 -12.17
N VAL A 88 3.01 -1.43 -11.74
CA VAL A 88 3.28 -1.61 -10.32
C VAL A 88 3.54 -0.25 -9.68
N ALA A 89 4.32 0.64 -10.31
CA ALA A 89 4.55 1.99 -9.81
C ALA A 89 3.25 2.79 -9.61
N ILE A 90 2.34 2.75 -10.60
CA ILE A 90 1.03 3.41 -10.49
C ILE A 90 0.19 2.77 -9.37
N THR A 91 0.18 1.44 -9.29
CA THR A 91 -0.60 0.70 -8.30
C THR A 91 -0.12 0.99 -6.88
N LEU A 92 1.19 1.05 -6.66
CA LEU A 92 1.80 1.43 -5.39
C LEU A 92 1.45 2.87 -4.99
N GLY A 93 1.43 3.81 -5.94
CA GLY A 93 0.96 5.16 -5.69
C GLY A 93 -0.50 5.20 -5.24
N PHE A 94 -1.39 4.48 -5.93
CA PHE A 94 -2.81 4.37 -5.54
C PHE A 94 -3.01 3.65 -4.22
N ALA A 95 -2.22 2.60 -3.94
CA ALA A 95 -2.26 1.86 -2.69
C ALA A 95 -1.90 2.77 -1.50
N LEU A 96 -0.81 3.52 -1.59
CA LEU A 96 -0.41 4.46 -0.54
C LEU A 96 -1.48 5.52 -0.29
N LEU A 97 -2.09 6.04 -1.36
CA LEU A 97 -3.23 6.96 -1.27
C LEU A 97 -4.42 6.31 -0.57
N ALA A 98 -4.76 5.08 -0.93
CA ALA A 98 -5.84 4.31 -0.30
C ALA A 98 -5.55 4.04 1.19
N ASP A 99 -4.32 3.66 1.54
CA ASP A 99 -3.91 3.43 2.93
C ASP A 99 -3.95 4.71 3.75
N PHE A 100 -3.64 5.86 3.15
CA PHE A 100 -3.69 7.13 3.86
C PHE A 100 -5.11 7.70 3.99
N LEU A 101 -5.98 7.48 3.00
CA LEU A 101 -7.36 8.00 3.01
C LEU A 101 -8.36 7.05 3.68
N LEU A 102 -8.29 5.75 3.43
CA LEU A 102 -9.32 4.78 3.81
C LEU A 102 -9.03 4.11 5.15
N LEU A 103 -7.76 3.77 5.40
CA LEU A 103 -7.32 3.03 6.58
C LEU A 103 -7.62 3.77 7.91
N PRO A 104 -7.35 5.09 8.05
CA PRO A 104 -7.73 5.82 9.27
C PRO A 104 -9.24 5.84 9.57
N PRO A 105 -10.14 6.24 8.65
CA PRO A 105 -11.58 6.20 8.91
C PRO A 105 -12.12 4.78 9.10
N LEU A 106 -11.56 3.78 8.41
CA LEU A 106 -11.93 2.37 8.61
C LEU A 106 -11.61 1.91 10.03
N LEU A 107 -10.41 2.22 10.53
CA LEU A 107 -9.99 1.90 11.90
C LEU A 107 -10.87 2.61 12.93
N MET A 108 -11.15 3.90 12.74
CA MET A 108 -12.04 4.66 13.64
C MET A 108 -13.46 4.08 13.64
N ALA A 109 -13.98 3.63 12.49
CA ALA A 109 -15.31 3.03 12.38
C ALA A 109 -15.39 1.64 13.05
N ILE A 110 -14.34 0.82 12.92
CA ILE A 110 -14.26 -0.51 13.54
C ILE A 110 -14.11 -0.40 15.06
N ASP A 111 -13.26 0.52 15.53
CA ASP A 111 -13.00 0.70 16.95
C ASP A 111 -14.24 1.24 17.68
N ARG A 112 -15.01 2.14 17.04
CA ARG A 112 -16.31 2.61 17.54
C ARG A 112 -17.36 1.48 17.67
N ARG A 113 -17.18 0.34 17.00
CA ARG A 113 -18.05 -0.83 17.09
C ARG A 113 -17.61 -1.87 18.13
N ARG A 114 -16.44 -1.70 18.75
CA ARG A 114 -16.03 -2.54 19.89
C ARG A 114 -16.52 -1.86 21.17
N PRO A 115 -17.51 -2.45 21.88
CA PRO A 115 -18.03 -1.90 23.13
C PRO A 115 -16.98 -1.91 24.24
#